data_AF-A0A524Q896-F1
#
_entry.id   AF-A0A524Q896-F1
#
_cell.length_a   1.000
_cell.length_b   1.000
_cell.length_c   1.000
_cell.angle_alpha   90.00
_cell.angle_beta   90.00
_cell.angle_gamma   90.00
#
_symmetry.space_group_name_H-M   'P 1'
#
loop_
_entity.id
_entity.type
_entity.pdbx_description
1 polymer ?
#
loop_
_entity_poly.entity_id
_entity_poly.type
_entity_poly.pdbx_seq_one_letter_code
_entity_poly.pdbx_strand_id
1 'polypeptide(L)'
;DGSVEYLARARIGPIRLDWEEKPVNWVDRQWFEHCRVFRNGPLEYLCATLRLFPEQDGCRCEYTVDAAPRNLLGRLMLATGFFAHIGRTFTPLIDSARAFARGERDTQFDCKAPRLTPGARDRSAGIAELIEATPHGHGLAKRLSEFVLTRQEVDMWTIRPLKLARAWAVPEYQAIELCLEAVKQGLLRLRWDLLCPRCQVGKGSVMALDELPRGSHCATCNIDYERDYANNVELAFHPANSIRPLETGEYCLFGPISPPHIKVQITLAGGEQRRITLQPEHGRYRARTLEPGGEQSFDWHGGAFPRVIADGTGIALGEDSPRGMIDMRNTAERPLTLIIEEQAWARDALTAKRVTAMQVFRDLFDEEVLRPGDDVEIDHITIMFTDLKGSTALYERIGDPKAYALVREQFAILGKAVRKHQGAIVKTIGDAIMAG
;
A
#
# COMPACT_ATOMS: atom_id res chain seq x y z
N ASP A 1 6.83 29.90 5.23
CA ASP A 1 5.55 29.42 4.65
C ASP A 1 5.42 27.88 4.68
N GLY A 2 6.46 27.13 5.09
CA GLY A 2 6.39 25.67 5.19
C GLY A 2 6.54 24.96 3.85
N SER A 3 6.94 25.67 2.79
CA SER A 3 7.23 25.08 1.49
C SER A 3 8.38 24.08 1.58
N VAL A 4 8.22 22.93 0.94
CA VAL A 4 9.25 21.88 0.87
C VAL A 4 9.89 21.89 -0.51
N GLU A 5 11.21 22.06 -0.57
CA GLU A 5 11.97 21.88 -1.81
C GLU A 5 12.52 20.45 -1.89
N TYR A 6 12.28 19.78 -3.02
CA TYR A 6 12.84 18.45 -3.27
C TYR A 6 14.08 18.56 -4.15
N LEU A 7 15.25 18.42 -3.53
CA LEU A 7 16.53 18.57 -4.21
C LEU A 7 17.19 17.22 -4.45
N ALA A 8 17.57 16.96 -5.70
CA ALA A 8 18.27 15.76 -6.09
C ALA A 8 19.65 16.10 -6.65
N ARG A 9 20.60 15.21 -6.39
CA ARG A 9 21.98 15.29 -6.88
C ARG A 9 22.37 13.96 -7.49
N ALA A 10 22.97 14.01 -8.69
CA ALA A 10 23.52 12.83 -9.34
C ALA A 10 24.85 13.13 -10.00
N ARG A 11 25.62 12.06 -10.27
CA ARG A 11 26.86 12.14 -11.00
C ARG A 11 26.79 11.23 -12.23
N ILE A 12 26.94 11.82 -13.41
CA ILE A 12 26.99 11.10 -14.68
C ILE A 12 28.40 11.28 -15.24
N GLY A 13 29.26 10.27 -15.02
CA GLY A 13 30.68 10.34 -15.34
C GLY A 13 31.39 11.50 -14.61
N PRO A 14 32.01 12.47 -15.32
CA PRO A 14 32.63 13.63 -14.70
C PRO A 14 31.63 14.74 -14.32
N ILE A 15 30.40 14.70 -14.82
CA ILE A 15 29.42 15.77 -14.64
C ILE A 15 28.63 15.55 -13.34
N ARG A 16 28.60 16.57 -12.49
CA ARG A 16 27.69 16.65 -11.35
C ARG A 16 26.44 17.42 -11.77
N LEU A 17 25.28 16.85 -11.47
CA LEU A 17 23.98 17.42 -11.77
C LEU A 17 23.20 17.61 -10.47
N ASP A 18 22.67 18.81 -10.29
CA ASP A 18 21.80 19.20 -9.20
C ASP A 18 20.52 19.76 -9.81
N TRP A 19 19.37 19.28 -9.36
CA TRP A 19 18.08 19.79 -9.81
C TRP A 19 17.06 19.81 -8.67
N GLU A 20 16.06 20.65 -8.87
CA GLU A 20 14.83 20.63 -8.10
C GLU A 20 13.81 19.75 -8.81
N GLU A 21 13.25 18.81 -8.06
CA GLU A 21 12.16 17.95 -8.47
C GLU A 21 10.85 18.66 -8.14
N LYS A 22 10.03 18.97 -9.15
CA LYS A 22 8.72 19.57 -8.91
C LYS A 22 7.74 18.49 -8.44
N PRO A 23 6.75 18.82 -7.59
CA PRO A 23 5.65 17.90 -7.29
C PRO A 23 5.06 17.38 -8.61
N VAL A 24 4.96 16.07 -8.72
CA VAL A 24 4.33 15.43 -9.89
C VAL A 24 2.88 15.87 -9.89
N ASN A 25 2.37 16.37 -11.02
CA ASN A 25 0.94 16.61 -11.16
C ASN A 25 0.32 15.40 -11.87
N TRP A 26 -0.85 14.96 -11.43
CA TRP A 26 -1.58 13.90 -12.09
C TRP A 26 -3.09 13.96 -11.82
N VAL A 27 -3.80 13.29 -12.70
CA VAL A 27 -5.17 12.82 -12.46
C VAL A 27 -5.17 11.30 -12.67
N ASP A 28 -5.61 10.57 -11.65
CA ASP A 28 -5.56 9.11 -11.62
C ASP A 28 -6.18 8.51 -12.88
N ARG A 29 -5.50 7.50 -13.44
CA ARG A 29 -5.83 6.80 -14.70
C ARG A 29 -5.99 7.68 -15.94
N GLN A 30 -5.57 8.95 -15.91
CA GLN A 30 -5.68 9.86 -17.06
C GLN A 30 -4.33 10.36 -17.53
N TRP A 31 -3.57 11.04 -16.66
CA TRP A 31 -2.29 11.62 -17.05
C TRP A 31 -1.42 11.93 -15.83
N PHE A 32 -0.11 12.03 -16.05
CA PHE A 32 0.81 12.64 -15.10
C PHE A 32 1.87 13.48 -15.83
N GLU A 33 2.44 14.46 -15.13
CA GLU A 33 3.61 15.21 -15.56
C GLU A 33 4.66 15.24 -14.45
N HIS A 34 5.91 14.99 -14.82
CA HIS A 34 7.04 14.93 -13.91
C HIS A 34 8.16 15.83 -14.43
N CYS A 35 8.32 16.99 -13.79
CA CYS A 35 9.21 18.04 -14.27
C CYS A 35 10.38 18.31 -13.30
N ARG A 36 11.54 18.58 -13.88
CA ARG A 36 12.80 18.90 -13.21
C ARG A 36 13.29 20.26 -13.66
N VAL A 37 13.75 21.06 -12.70
CA VAL A 37 14.44 22.33 -12.94
C VAL A 37 15.89 22.18 -12.51
N PHE A 38 16.80 22.11 -13.48
CA PHE A 38 18.22 21.89 -13.23
C PHE A 38 18.87 23.18 -12.72
N ARG A 39 19.63 23.08 -11.63
CA ARG A 39 20.42 24.21 -11.08
C ARG A 39 21.78 24.34 -11.77
N ASN A 40 22.29 23.26 -12.35
CA ASN A 40 23.53 23.21 -13.12
C ASN A 40 23.46 22.20 -14.28
N GLY A 41 24.56 22.06 -15.01
CA GLY A 41 24.67 21.09 -16.11
C GLY A 41 24.19 21.62 -17.47
N PRO A 42 23.96 20.73 -18.45
CA PRO A 42 23.62 21.12 -19.82
C PRO A 42 22.15 21.52 -20.00
N LEU A 43 21.25 21.00 -19.17
CA LEU A 43 19.82 21.29 -19.23
C LEU A 43 19.45 22.36 -18.21
N GLU A 44 18.40 23.11 -18.54
CA GLU A 44 17.71 24.01 -17.62
C GLU A 44 16.42 23.36 -17.12
N TYR A 45 15.73 22.64 -18.00
CA TYR A 45 14.45 22.02 -17.75
C TYR A 45 14.34 20.68 -18.45
N LEU A 46 13.64 19.74 -17.81
CA LEU A 46 13.21 18.48 -18.42
C LEU A 46 11.85 18.12 -17.83
N CYS A 47 10.85 17.84 -18.65
CA CYS A 47 9.59 17.31 -18.17
C CYS A 47 9.11 16.15 -19.02
N ALA A 48 8.67 15.09 -18.34
CA ALA A 48 8.04 13.94 -18.95
C ALA A 48 6.53 13.99 -18.66
N THR A 49 5.72 13.87 -19.70
CA THR A 49 4.26 13.83 -19.59
C THR A 49 3.76 12.53 -20.18
N LEU A 50 2.89 11.82 -19.46
CA LEU A 50 2.14 10.69 -19.97
C LEU A 50 0.66 11.03 -19.98
N ARG A 51 -0.02 10.80 -21.10
CA ARG A 51 -1.48 10.95 -21.24
C ARG A 51 -2.10 9.68 -21.79
N LEU A 52 -3.22 9.28 -21.20
CA LEU A 52 -4.02 8.14 -21.61
C LEU A 52 -5.33 8.64 -22.22
N PHE A 53 -5.64 8.14 -23.40
CA PHE A 53 -6.88 8.41 -24.11
C PHE A 53 -7.65 7.09 -24.25
N PRO A 54 -8.87 6.96 -23.70
CA PRO A 54 -9.64 5.74 -23.82
C PRO A 54 -10.04 5.48 -25.29
N GLU A 55 -9.95 4.24 -25.73
CA GLU A 55 -10.39 3.73 -27.03
C GLU A 55 -11.31 2.51 -26.83
N GLN A 56 -11.96 2.01 -27.89
CA GLN A 56 -12.93 0.90 -27.78
C GLN A 56 -12.33 -0.36 -27.11
N ASP A 57 -11.13 -0.76 -27.52
CA ASP A 57 -10.46 -1.99 -27.06
C ASP A 57 -9.20 -1.72 -26.23
N GLY A 58 -9.12 -0.55 -25.58
CA GLY A 58 -7.97 -0.21 -24.73
C GLY A 58 -7.77 1.29 -24.56
N CYS A 59 -6.51 1.72 -24.68
CA CYS A 59 -6.17 3.14 -24.63
C CYS A 59 -4.99 3.45 -25.54
N ARG A 60 -4.96 4.69 -26.02
CA ARG A 60 -3.81 5.30 -26.66
C ARG A 60 -3.01 6.03 -25.59
N CYS A 61 -1.72 5.72 -25.50
CA CYS A 61 -0.79 6.38 -24.60
C CYS A 61 0.10 7.34 -25.38
N GLU A 62 0.13 8.61 -24.98
CA GLU A 62 1.12 9.58 -25.44
C GLU A 62 2.15 9.81 -24.34
N TYR A 63 3.42 9.60 -24.66
CA TYR A 63 4.54 9.94 -23.77
C TYR A 63 5.40 11.01 -24.43
N THR A 64 5.40 12.21 -23.84
CA THR A 64 6.10 13.39 -24.34
C THR A 64 7.23 13.75 -23.40
N VAL A 65 8.39 14.11 -23.96
CA VAL A 65 9.51 14.65 -23.19
C VAL A 65 9.88 16.02 -23.75
N ASP A 66 9.73 17.04 -22.92
CA ASP A 66 10.12 18.41 -23.20
C ASP A 66 11.41 18.75 -22.47
N ALA A 67 12.36 19.41 -23.14
CA ALA A 67 13.63 19.79 -22.51
C ALA A 67 14.09 21.16 -23.01
N ALA A 68 14.65 21.97 -22.09
CA ALA A 68 15.26 23.25 -22.42
C ALA A 68 16.77 23.22 -22.14
N PRO A 69 17.62 23.69 -23.07
CA PRO A 69 19.06 23.72 -22.88
C PRO A 69 19.50 24.96 -22.08
N ARG A 70 20.37 24.78 -21.10
CA ARG A 70 20.98 25.88 -20.31
C ARG A 70 22.14 26.56 -21.04
N ASN A 71 22.88 25.81 -21.85
CA ASN A 71 24.12 26.27 -22.49
C ASN A 71 24.31 25.62 -23.87
N LEU A 72 25.40 25.99 -24.57
CA LEU A 72 25.71 25.47 -25.90
C LEU A 72 25.85 23.94 -25.92
N LEU A 73 26.44 23.36 -24.87
CA LEU A 73 26.52 21.90 -24.73
C LEU A 73 25.13 21.26 -24.65
N GLY A 74 24.20 21.86 -23.88
CA GLY A 74 22.80 21.45 -23.85
C GLY A 74 22.12 21.54 -25.22
N ARG A 75 22.34 22.65 -25.96
CA ARG A 75 21.79 22.81 -27.31
C ARG A 75 22.28 21.72 -28.26
N LEU A 76 23.59 21.43 -28.24
CA LEU A 76 24.18 20.37 -29.06
C LEU A 76 23.64 18.99 -28.66
N MET A 77 23.54 18.72 -27.36
CA MET A 77 22.99 17.47 -26.84
C MET A 77 21.55 17.25 -27.30
N LEU A 78 20.68 18.27 -27.17
CA LEU A 78 19.28 18.20 -27.56
C LEU A 78 19.08 18.13 -29.09
N ALA A 79 19.91 18.84 -29.86
CA ALA A 79 19.86 18.83 -31.32
C ALA A 79 20.41 17.55 -31.97
N THR A 80 21.06 16.67 -31.20
CA THR A 80 21.67 15.44 -31.70
C THR A 80 20.87 14.21 -31.28
N GLY A 81 21.42 13.38 -30.38
CA GLY A 81 20.93 12.05 -30.08
C GLY A 81 20.04 11.93 -28.85
N PHE A 82 19.81 13.02 -28.10
CA PHE A 82 19.14 12.96 -26.79
C PHE A 82 17.73 12.35 -26.87
N PHE A 83 16.85 12.92 -27.71
CA PHE A 83 15.48 12.42 -27.84
C PHE A 83 15.41 11.04 -28.52
N ALA A 84 16.27 10.80 -29.51
CA ALA A 84 16.37 9.48 -30.14
C ALA A 84 16.81 8.39 -29.14
N HIS A 85 17.72 8.72 -28.22
CA HIS A 85 18.14 7.82 -27.15
C HIS A 85 17.00 7.53 -26.19
N ILE A 86 16.27 8.56 -25.73
CA ILE A 86 15.08 8.39 -24.89
C ILE A 86 14.07 7.44 -25.56
N GLY A 87 13.78 7.65 -26.85
CA GLY A 87 12.91 6.75 -27.61
C GLY A 87 13.38 5.30 -27.56
N ARG A 88 14.65 5.02 -27.84
CA ARG A 88 15.22 3.65 -27.78
C ARG A 88 15.12 3.02 -26.38
N THR A 89 15.24 3.82 -25.32
CA THR A 89 15.15 3.32 -23.94
C THR A 89 13.70 3.06 -23.53
N PHE A 90 12.76 3.91 -23.94
CA PHE A 90 11.35 3.79 -23.53
C PHE A 90 10.54 2.80 -24.38
N THR A 91 10.86 2.63 -25.66
CA THR A 91 10.10 1.72 -26.54
C THR A 91 9.98 0.30 -25.96
N PRO A 92 11.06 -0.38 -25.50
CA PRO A 92 10.93 -1.72 -24.90
C PRO A 92 10.08 -1.75 -23.63
N LEU A 93 10.07 -0.67 -22.83
CA LEU A 93 9.25 -0.55 -21.63
C LEU A 93 7.77 -0.45 -21.99
N ILE A 94 7.43 0.35 -23.00
CA ILE A 94 6.05 0.49 -23.50
C ILE A 94 5.57 -0.82 -24.15
N ASP A 95 6.44 -1.50 -24.90
CA ASP A 95 6.09 -2.79 -25.50
C ASP A 95 5.85 -3.86 -24.43
N SER A 96 6.66 -3.88 -23.35
CA SER A 96 6.41 -4.73 -22.18
C SER A 96 5.08 -4.42 -21.51
N ALA A 97 4.79 -3.13 -21.28
CA ALA A 97 3.53 -2.71 -20.69
C ALA A 97 2.32 -3.07 -21.56
N ARG A 98 2.45 -3.00 -22.89
CA ARG A 98 1.42 -3.40 -23.85
C ARG A 98 1.16 -4.91 -23.79
N ALA A 99 2.21 -5.73 -23.81
CA ALA A 99 2.07 -7.19 -23.69
C ALA A 99 1.42 -7.58 -22.35
N PHE A 100 1.80 -6.91 -21.26
CA PHE A 100 1.19 -7.11 -19.95
C PHE A 100 -0.31 -6.76 -19.96
N ALA A 101 -0.68 -5.60 -20.51
CA ALA A 101 -2.07 -5.17 -20.60
C ALA A 101 -2.94 -6.13 -21.44
N ARG A 102 -2.34 -6.87 -22.38
CA ARG A 102 -2.99 -7.91 -23.19
C ARG A 102 -3.02 -9.29 -22.53
N GLY A 103 -2.43 -9.44 -21.34
CA GLY A 103 -2.31 -10.73 -20.65
C GLY A 103 -1.30 -11.69 -21.28
N GLU A 104 -0.40 -11.20 -22.14
CA GLU A 104 0.64 -12.01 -22.80
C GLU A 104 1.83 -12.29 -21.86
N ARG A 105 1.89 -11.63 -20.70
CA ARG A 105 2.95 -11.76 -19.69
C ARG A 105 2.46 -11.36 -18.30
N ASP A 106 3.17 -11.81 -17.27
CA ASP A 106 2.79 -11.61 -15.86
C ASP A 106 3.36 -10.34 -15.20
N THR A 107 4.32 -9.66 -15.85
CA THR A 107 4.97 -8.44 -15.32
C THR A 107 4.87 -7.27 -16.29
N GLN A 108 4.77 -6.05 -15.78
CA GLN A 108 4.64 -4.83 -16.60
C GLN A 108 5.92 -4.49 -17.35
N PHE A 109 7.07 -4.85 -16.79
CA PHE A 109 8.39 -4.55 -17.33
C PHE A 109 9.30 -5.75 -17.23
N ASP A 110 10.34 -5.77 -18.07
CA ASP A 110 11.47 -6.67 -17.92
C ASP A 110 12.32 -6.21 -16.74
N CYS A 111 12.31 -7.02 -15.67
CA CYS A 111 13.06 -6.73 -14.47
C CYS A 111 14.34 -7.56 -14.47
N LYS A 112 15.43 -6.97 -13.95
CA LYS A 112 16.66 -7.73 -13.69
C LYS A 112 16.31 -8.91 -12.78
N ALA A 113 16.78 -10.11 -13.16
CA ALA A 113 16.56 -11.31 -12.36
C ALA A 113 17.01 -11.08 -10.90
N PRO A 114 16.19 -11.48 -9.91
CA PRO A 114 16.50 -11.21 -8.52
C PRO A 114 17.73 -11.99 -8.07
N ARG A 115 18.49 -11.41 -7.15
CA ARG A 115 19.61 -12.09 -6.50
C ARG A 115 19.07 -13.05 -5.45
N LEU A 116 19.16 -14.34 -5.72
CA LEU A 116 18.79 -15.40 -4.79
C LEU A 116 20.01 -15.94 -4.05
N THR A 117 19.80 -16.47 -2.84
CA THR A 117 20.85 -17.21 -2.15
C THR A 117 21.05 -18.60 -2.78
N PRO A 118 22.23 -19.23 -2.66
CA PRO A 118 22.45 -20.59 -3.16
C PRO A 118 21.42 -21.57 -2.59
N GLY A 119 20.82 -22.42 -3.44
CA GLY A 119 19.79 -23.39 -3.04
C GLY A 119 18.43 -22.78 -2.64
N ALA A 120 18.20 -21.48 -2.87
CA ALA A 120 16.93 -20.83 -2.50
C ALA A 120 15.71 -21.48 -3.16
N ARG A 121 15.83 -21.94 -4.41
CA ARG A 121 14.73 -22.58 -5.13
C ARG A 121 14.32 -23.90 -4.47
N ASP A 122 15.28 -24.77 -4.17
CA ASP A 122 15.02 -26.07 -3.53
C ASP A 122 14.46 -25.88 -2.11
N ARG A 123 15.03 -24.95 -1.34
CA ARG A 123 14.48 -24.60 -0.01
C ARG A 123 13.06 -24.07 -0.10
N SER A 124 12.80 -23.15 -1.04
CA SER A 124 11.47 -22.56 -1.23
C SER A 124 10.43 -23.60 -1.69
N ALA A 125 10.85 -24.63 -2.44
CA ALA A 125 10.00 -25.77 -2.79
C ALA A 125 9.68 -26.65 -1.57
N GLY A 126 10.69 -27.02 -0.77
CA GLY A 126 10.47 -27.79 0.46
C GLY A 126 9.62 -27.02 1.49
N ILE A 127 9.82 -25.72 1.63
CA ILE A 127 8.97 -24.87 2.48
C ILE A 127 7.53 -24.84 1.97
N ALA A 128 7.31 -24.78 0.66
CA ALA A 128 5.95 -24.83 0.12
C ALA A 128 5.24 -26.14 0.49
N GLU A 129 5.93 -27.28 0.45
CA GLU A 129 5.36 -28.57 0.88
C GLU A 129 5.02 -28.58 2.38
N LEU A 130 5.88 -28.00 3.23
CA LEU A 130 5.61 -27.87 4.67
C LEU A 130 4.39 -26.99 4.95
N ILE A 131 4.25 -25.87 4.24
CA ILE A 131 3.10 -24.98 4.35
C ILE A 131 1.81 -25.72 3.94
N GLU A 132 1.81 -26.45 2.83
CA GLU A 132 0.65 -27.22 2.37
C GLU A 132 0.27 -28.40 3.28
N ALA A 133 1.23 -28.91 4.06
CA ALA A 133 0.95 -29.91 5.08
C ALA A 133 0.18 -29.32 6.30
N THR A 134 0.10 -27.99 6.41
CA THR A 134 -0.68 -27.31 7.45
C THR A 134 -2.09 -26.98 6.98
N PRO A 135 -3.03 -26.64 7.90
CA PRO A 135 -4.33 -26.11 7.53
C PRO A 135 -4.31 -24.75 6.77
N HIS A 136 -3.14 -24.10 6.68
CA HIS A 136 -2.99 -22.73 6.18
C HIS A 136 -2.34 -22.63 4.80
N GLY A 137 -2.07 -23.75 4.12
CA GLY A 137 -1.47 -23.73 2.79
C GLY A 137 -2.41 -23.34 1.65
N HIS A 138 -3.69 -23.71 1.76
CA HIS A 138 -4.77 -23.35 0.82
C HIS A 138 -4.48 -23.67 -0.66
N GLY A 139 -3.50 -24.52 -0.98
CA GLY A 139 -3.05 -24.76 -2.35
C GLY A 139 -2.31 -23.58 -2.99
N LEU A 140 -1.87 -22.60 -2.19
CA LEU A 140 -1.27 -21.35 -2.65
C LEU A 140 0.23 -21.23 -2.35
N ALA A 141 0.83 -22.16 -1.60
CA ALA A 141 2.21 -22.05 -1.15
C ALA A 141 3.22 -22.02 -2.30
N LYS A 142 3.03 -22.87 -3.32
CA LYS A 142 3.87 -22.86 -4.52
C LYS A 142 3.79 -21.51 -5.25
N ARG A 143 2.59 -20.93 -5.36
CA ARG A 143 2.36 -19.64 -6.00
C ARG A 143 3.05 -18.50 -5.24
N LEU A 144 3.01 -18.53 -3.90
CA LEU A 144 3.73 -17.58 -3.06
C LEU A 144 5.25 -17.73 -3.21
N SER A 145 5.77 -18.96 -3.22
CA SER A 145 7.19 -19.24 -3.46
C SER A 145 7.66 -18.68 -4.80
N GLU A 146 6.91 -18.93 -5.89
CA GLU A 146 7.21 -18.37 -7.21
C GLU A 146 7.16 -16.83 -7.20
N PHE A 147 6.17 -16.24 -6.54
CA PHE A 147 6.05 -14.79 -6.39
C PHE A 147 7.30 -14.20 -5.71
N VAL A 148 7.75 -14.78 -4.59
CA VAL A 148 8.95 -14.34 -3.85
C VAL A 148 10.22 -14.48 -4.68
N LEU A 149 10.34 -15.53 -5.49
CA LEU A 149 11.54 -15.85 -6.25
C LEU A 149 11.69 -15.09 -7.57
N THR A 150 10.61 -14.52 -8.11
CA THR A 150 10.61 -14.00 -9.50
C THR A 150 10.23 -12.53 -9.62
N ARG A 151 9.43 -11.98 -8.71
CA ARG A 151 8.96 -10.60 -8.79
C ARG A 151 10.09 -9.59 -8.62
N GLN A 152 9.90 -8.38 -9.13
CA GLN A 152 10.86 -7.28 -8.96
C GLN A 152 11.06 -6.92 -7.49
N GLU A 153 12.21 -6.34 -7.18
CA GLU A 153 12.57 -5.99 -5.81
C GLU A 153 11.59 -5.02 -5.16
N VAL A 154 11.13 -4.01 -5.89
CA VAL A 154 10.08 -3.05 -5.46
C VAL A 154 8.81 -3.75 -4.95
N ASP A 155 8.40 -4.88 -5.54
CA ASP A 155 7.21 -5.63 -5.10
C ASP A 155 7.46 -6.42 -3.81
N MET A 156 8.72 -6.68 -3.46
CA MET A 156 9.11 -7.48 -2.29
C MET A 156 9.34 -6.65 -1.02
N TRP A 157 9.41 -5.32 -1.15
CA TRP A 157 9.60 -4.40 -0.03
C TRP A 157 8.49 -4.48 1.01
N THR A 158 7.26 -4.59 0.51
CA THR A 158 6.03 -4.66 1.31
C THR A 158 5.08 -5.60 0.60
N ILE A 159 5.12 -6.88 0.97
CA ILE A 159 4.15 -7.88 0.53
C ILE A 159 2.90 -7.71 1.41
N ARG A 160 1.82 -7.22 0.81
CA ARG A 160 0.51 -7.04 1.45
C ARG A 160 -0.40 -8.23 1.14
N PRO A 161 -0.87 -9.01 2.13
CA PRO A 161 -1.68 -10.19 1.88
C PRO A 161 -3.04 -9.86 1.24
N LEU A 162 -3.64 -8.70 1.56
CA LEU A 162 -4.90 -8.28 0.95
C LEU A 162 -4.74 -7.91 -0.53
N LYS A 163 -3.59 -7.32 -0.90
CA LYS A 163 -3.23 -7.08 -2.30
C LYS A 163 -3.06 -8.40 -3.05
N LEU A 164 -2.40 -9.38 -2.43
CA LEU A 164 -2.27 -10.74 -2.99
C LEU A 164 -3.62 -11.41 -3.17
N ALA A 165 -4.51 -11.35 -2.16
CA ALA A 165 -5.85 -11.92 -2.23
C ALA A 165 -6.63 -11.40 -3.44
N ARG A 166 -6.62 -10.08 -3.66
CA ARG A 166 -7.26 -9.45 -4.83
C ARG A 166 -6.59 -9.88 -6.14
N ALA A 167 -5.27 -9.84 -6.21
CA ALA A 167 -4.52 -10.19 -7.42
C ALA A 167 -4.67 -11.67 -7.80
N TRP A 168 -4.88 -12.55 -6.81
CA TRP A 168 -5.03 -13.98 -7.00
C TRP A 168 -6.48 -14.44 -7.07
N ALA A 169 -7.43 -13.51 -6.85
CA ALA A 169 -8.86 -13.77 -6.77
C ALA A 169 -9.23 -14.86 -5.74
N VAL A 170 -8.62 -14.80 -4.56
CA VAL A 170 -8.87 -15.72 -3.45
C VAL A 170 -9.46 -14.98 -2.24
N PRO A 171 -10.15 -15.66 -1.32
CA PRO A 171 -10.61 -15.06 -0.08
C PRO A 171 -9.46 -14.46 0.74
N GLU A 172 -9.69 -13.28 1.34
CA GLU A 172 -8.65 -12.54 2.08
C GLU A 172 -8.00 -13.38 3.19
N TYR A 173 -8.81 -14.14 3.93
CA TYR A 173 -8.31 -14.97 5.04
C TYR A 173 -7.28 -16.01 4.56
N GLN A 174 -7.43 -16.58 3.36
CA GLN A 174 -6.48 -17.57 2.83
C GLN A 174 -5.11 -16.95 2.56
N ALA A 175 -5.09 -15.73 1.99
CA ALA A 175 -3.84 -15.03 1.73
C ALA A 175 -3.15 -14.59 3.04
N ILE A 176 -3.92 -14.14 4.04
CA ILE A 176 -3.37 -13.76 5.35
C ILE A 176 -2.78 -14.99 6.05
N GLU A 177 -3.55 -16.07 6.18
CA GLU A 177 -3.09 -17.32 6.81
C GLU A 177 -1.85 -17.88 6.12
N LEU A 178 -1.85 -17.91 4.79
CA LEU A 178 -0.69 -18.34 4.00
C LEU A 178 0.56 -17.51 4.31
N CYS A 179 0.44 -16.17 4.35
CA CYS A 179 1.58 -15.30 4.65
C CYS A 179 2.09 -15.49 6.08
N LEU A 180 1.20 -15.66 7.05
CA LEU A 180 1.55 -15.93 8.45
C LEU A 180 2.26 -17.28 8.61
N GLU A 181 1.75 -18.33 7.99
CA GLU A 181 2.38 -19.65 7.99
C GLU A 181 3.75 -19.61 7.27
N ALA A 182 3.84 -18.90 6.15
CA ALA A 182 5.10 -18.71 5.43
C ALA A 182 6.19 -18.01 6.25
N VAL A 183 5.81 -17.20 7.24
CA VAL A 183 6.77 -16.64 8.21
C VAL A 183 7.28 -17.73 9.15
N LYS A 184 6.41 -18.60 9.66
CA LYS A 184 6.80 -19.72 10.53
C LYS A 184 7.71 -20.73 9.83
N GLN A 185 7.43 -21.01 8.57
CA GLN A 185 8.24 -21.93 7.76
C GLN A 185 9.49 -21.26 7.16
N GLY A 186 9.70 -19.96 7.38
CA GLY A 186 10.94 -19.25 7.00
C GLY A 186 11.04 -18.86 5.53
N LEU A 187 9.93 -18.80 4.79
CA LEU A 187 9.87 -18.21 3.44
C LEU A 187 9.80 -16.68 3.51
N LEU A 188 9.02 -16.18 4.47
CA LEU A 188 8.79 -14.75 4.71
C LEU A 188 9.30 -14.36 6.10
N ARG A 189 9.33 -13.05 6.32
CA ARG A 189 9.45 -12.40 7.62
C ARG A 189 8.34 -11.38 7.76
N LEU A 190 7.86 -11.22 8.98
CA LEU A 190 6.88 -10.20 9.33
C LEU A 190 7.60 -8.89 9.72
N ARG A 191 6.94 -7.75 9.50
CA ARG A 191 7.41 -6.42 9.90
C ARG A 191 6.21 -5.55 10.19
N TRP A 192 6.30 -4.72 11.22
CA TRP A 192 5.29 -3.74 11.56
C TRP A 192 5.69 -2.37 11.03
N ASP A 193 4.81 -1.77 10.23
CA ASP A 193 5.03 -0.48 9.59
C ASP A 193 4.06 0.57 10.16
N LEU A 194 4.61 1.67 10.69
CA LEU A 194 3.85 2.86 11.08
C LEU A 194 3.66 3.76 9.85
N LEU A 195 2.46 3.67 9.26
CA LEU A 195 2.09 4.33 8.01
C LEU A 195 1.82 5.82 8.22
N CYS A 196 2.40 6.66 7.36
CA CYS A 196 2.03 8.06 7.28
C CYS A 196 0.57 8.20 6.79
N PRO A 197 -0.30 8.98 7.46
CA PRO A 197 -1.71 9.11 7.07
C PRO A 197 -1.95 9.87 5.76
N ARG A 198 -0.91 10.46 5.18
CA ARG A 198 -0.97 11.15 3.87
C ARG A 198 -0.49 10.28 2.72
N CYS A 199 0.73 9.72 2.81
CA CYS A 199 1.29 8.91 1.72
C CYS A 199 1.07 7.40 1.88
N GLN A 200 0.62 6.93 3.05
CA GLN A 200 0.41 5.51 3.38
C GLN A 200 1.66 4.63 3.22
N VAL A 201 2.84 5.24 3.33
CA VAL A 201 4.15 4.58 3.37
C VAL A 201 4.62 4.47 4.82
N GLY A 202 5.19 3.32 5.19
CA GLY A 202 5.80 3.10 6.49
C GLY A 202 7.01 4.03 6.69
N LYS A 203 6.96 4.89 7.72
CA LYS A 203 8.11 5.76 8.10
C LYS A 203 8.76 5.35 9.41
N GLY A 204 8.21 4.34 10.07
CA GLY A 204 8.88 3.59 11.13
C GLY A 204 8.58 2.11 10.91
N SER A 205 9.61 1.28 10.91
CA SER A 205 9.47 -0.16 10.67
C SER A 205 10.22 -0.92 11.76
N VAL A 206 9.54 -1.86 12.41
CA VAL A 206 10.10 -2.68 13.49
C VAL A 206 9.74 -4.15 13.30
N MET A 207 10.48 -5.04 13.95
CA MET A 207 10.26 -6.48 13.82
C MET A 207 9.21 -6.99 14.81
N ALA A 208 9.10 -6.35 15.98
CA ALA A 208 8.14 -6.69 17.03
C ALA A 208 7.17 -5.53 17.30
N LEU A 209 5.90 -5.84 17.54
CA LEU A 209 4.83 -4.84 17.66
C LEU A 209 5.06 -3.83 18.80
N ASP A 210 5.70 -4.27 19.87
CA ASP A 210 5.99 -3.48 21.08
C ASP A 210 7.17 -2.51 20.92
N GLU A 211 7.96 -2.67 19.87
CA GLU A 211 9.06 -1.76 19.49
C GLU A 211 8.57 -0.54 18.70
N LEU A 212 7.30 -0.51 18.29
CA LEU A 212 6.77 0.59 17.48
C LEU A 212 6.90 1.93 18.23
N PRO A 213 7.32 3.01 17.56
CA PRO A 213 7.35 4.33 18.17
C PRO A 213 5.93 4.85 18.43
N ARG A 214 5.78 5.80 19.37
CA ARG A 214 4.48 6.47 19.65
C ARG A 214 4.00 7.39 18.53
N GLY A 215 4.90 7.80 17.65
CA GLY A 215 4.62 8.67 16.52
C GLY A 215 5.85 8.76 15.61
N SER A 216 5.69 9.41 14.47
CA SER A 216 6.78 9.61 13.52
C SER A 216 6.62 10.93 12.77
N HIS A 217 7.73 11.41 12.22
CA HIS A 217 7.74 12.54 11.29
C HIS A 217 7.94 12.03 9.86
N CYS A 218 7.01 12.34 8.97
CA CYS A 218 7.17 12.04 7.54
C CYS A 218 7.83 13.21 6.83
N ALA A 219 9.13 13.13 6.55
CA ALA A 219 9.85 14.20 5.82
C ALA A 219 9.28 14.47 4.41
N THR A 220 8.72 13.45 3.75
CA THR A 220 8.12 13.57 2.41
C THR A 220 6.83 14.41 2.43
N CYS A 221 5.95 14.14 3.39
CA CYS A 221 4.66 14.82 3.55
C CYS A 221 4.72 16.02 4.49
N ASN A 222 5.87 16.21 5.15
CA ASN A 222 6.16 17.22 6.17
C ASN A 222 5.08 17.30 7.25
N ILE A 223 4.78 16.16 7.88
CA ILE A 223 3.83 16.08 9.00
C ILE A 223 4.37 15.21 10.12
N ASP A 224 4.01 15.58 11.34
CA ASP A 224 4.05 14.71 12.51
C ASP A 224 2.71 14.00 12.67
N TYR A 225 2.76 12.75 13.12
CA TYR A 225 1.56 11.96 13.37
C TYR A 225 1.82 10.93 14.46
N GLU A 226 0.76 10.61 15.20
CA GLU A 226 0.79 9.62 16.27
C GLU A 226 0.46 8.23 15.75
N ARG A 227 0.86 7.23 16.52
CA ARG A 227 0.52 5.82 16.29
C ARG A 227 -0.94 5.58 16.67
N ASP A 228 -1.66 4.98 15.74
CA ASP A 228 -3.03 4.49 15.88
C ASP A 228 -3.06 3.03 15.41
N TYR A 229 -3.19 2.08 16.34
CA TYR A 229 -3.19 0.65 16.01
C TYR A 229 -4.37 0.21 15.16
N ALA A 230 -5.48 0.95 15.19
CA ALA A 230 -6.64 0.66 14.36
C ALA A 230 -6.40 1.12 12.92
N ASN A 231 -5.80 2.30 12.78
CA ASN A 231 -5.81 3.03 11.53
C ASN A 231 -4.45 3.37 10.95
N ASN A 232 -3.28 3.09 11.52
CA ASN A 232 -2.02 3.39 10.81
C ASN A 232 -0.85 2.47 11.14
N VAL A 233 -1.10 1.38 11.84
CA VAL A 233 -0.14 0.30 12.04
C VAL A 233 -0.47 -0.87 11.13
N GLU A 234 0.41 -1.16 10.19
CA GLU A 234 0.30 -2.25 9.21
C GLU A 234 1.22 -3.42 9.56
N LEU A 235 0.69 -4.64 9.51
CA LEU A 235 1.51 -5.85 9.37
C LEU A 235 1.82 -6.08 7.89
N ALA A 236 3.10 -6.01 7.55
CA ALA A 236 3.60 -6.31 6.23
C ALA A 236 4.55 -7.50 6.25
N PHE A 237 4.74 -8.11 5.08
CA PHE A 237 5.66 -9.22 4.92
C PHE A 237 6.77 -8.86 3.94
N HIS A 238 7.92 -9.51 4.09
CA HIS A 238 9.00 -9.46 3.11
C HIS A 238 9.71 -10.81 3.04
N PRO A 239 10.47 -11.10 1.98
CA PRO A 239 11.21 -12.35 1.87
C PRO A 239 12.19 -12.54 3.04
N ALA A 240 12.34 -13.79 3.48
CA ALA A 240 13.41 -14.14 4.41
C ALA A 240 14.78 -13.97 3.74
N ASN A 241 15.75 -13.42 4.47
CA ASN A 241 17.12 -13.20 3.95
C ASN A 241 17.79 -14.50 3.48
N SER A 242 17.41 -15.63 4.06
CA SER A 242 17.86 -16.98 3.67
C SER A 242 17.35 -17.41 2.29
N ILE A 243 16.32 -16.76 1.75
CA ILE A 243 15.74 -17.01 0.42
C ILE A 243 16.19 -15.92 -0.55
N ARG A 244 15.92 -14.66 -0.20
CA ARG A 244 16.14 -13.51 -1.06
C ARG A 244 16.49 -12.27 -0.23
N PRO A 245 17.77 -11.90 -0.14
CA PRO A 245 18.16 -10.62 0.45
C PRO A 245 17.66 -9.48 -0.45
N LEU A 246 17.11 -8.44 0.16
CA LEU A 246 16.78 -7.18 -0.53
C LEU A 246 17.86 -6.16 -0.19
N GLU A 247 18.29 -5.37 -1.18
CA GLU A 247 19.15 -4.20 -0.92
C GLU A 247 18.28 -3.09 -0.31
N THR A 248 18.85 -2.09 0.37
CA THR A 248 18.08 -1.00 1.00
C THR A 248 17.91 0.24 0.13
N GLY A 249 16.67 0.73 -0.01
CA GLY A 249 16.38 2.00 -0.69
C GLY A 249 14.89 2.27 -0.92
N GLU A 250 14.43 3.47 -0.56
CA GLU A 250 13.11 3.95 -0.99
C GLU A 250 13.17 4.33 -2.48
N TYR A 251 12.59 3.49 -3.34
CA TYR A 251 12.44 3.75 -4.77
C TYR A 251 11.08 4.37 -5.10
N CYS A 252 10.62 5.36 -4.34
CA CYS A 252 9.62 6.27 -4.90
C CYS A 252 9.58 7.56 -4.10
N LEU A 253 9.66 8.68 -4.82
CA LEU A 253 9.43 9.99 -4.23
C LEU A 253 8.00 10.50 -4.52
N PHE A 254 7.44 10.44 -5.74
CA PHE A 254 6.16 11.14 -6.01
C PHE A 254 5.30 10.62 -7.20
N GLY A 255 5.40 9.35 -7.62
CA GLY A 255 4.60 8.85 -8.75
C GLY A 255 3.18 8.39 -8.38
N PRO A 256 2.17 8.45 -9.29
CA PRO A 256 0.77 8.08 -9.01
C PRO A 256 0.57 6.60 -8.60
N ILE A 257 1.55 5.73 -8.87
CA ILE A 257 1.52 4.32 -8.45
C ILE A 257 1.73 4.16 -6.94
N SER A 258 2.46 5.08 -6.30
CA SER A 258 2.84 4.92 -4.89
C SER A 258 1.74 5.31 -3.90
N PRO A 259 0.98 6.40 -4.11
CA PRO A 259 -0.23 6.72 -3.35
C PRO A 259 -1.49 6.54 -4.21
N PRO A 260 -1.97 5.31 -4.47
CA PRO A 260 -3.12 5.06 -5.36
C PRO A 260 -4.46 5.62 -4.83
N HIS A 261 -4.50 6.03 -3.56
CA HIS A 261 -5.63 6.72 -2.96
C HIS A 261 -5.71 8.20 -3.38
N ILE A 262 -4.60 8.82 -3.79
CA ILE A 262 -4.58 10.19 -4.29
C ILE A 262 -5.08 10.20 -5.74
N LYS A 263 -6.29 10.72 -5.94
CA LYS A 263 -6.96 10.76 -7.25
C LYS A 263 -6.54 11.95 -8.07
N VAL A 264 -6.17 13.04 -7.42
CA VAL A 264 -5.72 14.27 -8.05
C VAL A 264 -4.59 14.86 -7.21
N GLN A 265 -3.52 15.27 -7.87
CA GLN A 265 -2.51 16.16 -7.30
C GLN A 265 -2.14 17.17 -8.38
N ILE A 266 -2.42 18.46 -8.17
CA ILE A 266 -2.14 19.50 -9.17
C ILE A 266 -1.65 20.77 -8.48
N THR A 267 -0.52 21.28 -8.96
CA THR A 267 0.01 22.60 -8.61
C THR A 267 -0.74 23.69 -9.39
N LEU A 268 -1.35 24.62 -8.65
CA LEU A 268 -2.02 25.80 -9.20
C LEU A 268 -1.24 27.07 -8.81
N ALA A 269 -1.02 27.96 -9.77
CA ALA A 269 -0.44 29.28 -9.50
C ALA A 269 -1.34 30.12 -8.58
N GLY A 270 -0.79 31.19 -8.01
CA GLY A 270 -1.57 32.10 -7.17
C GLY A 270 -2.75 32.71 -7.94
N GLY A 271 -3.95 32.64 -7.37
CA GLY A 271 -5.19 33.09 -8.01
C GLY A 271 -5.73 32.18 -9.12
N GLU A 272 -5.04 31.08 -9.45
CA GLU A 272 -5.46 30.20 -10.54
C GLU A 272 -6.70 29.37 -10.15
N GLN A 273 -7.59 29.18 -11.13
CA GLN A 273 -8.64 28.18 -11.09
C GLN A 273 -8.47 27.21 -12.25
N ARG A 274 -8.59 25.91 -11.96
CA ARG A 274 -8.52 24.84 -12.94
C ARG A 274 -9.68 23.87 -12.77
N ARG A 275 -10.27 23.48 -13.90
CA ARG A 275 -11.30 22.45 -13.98
C ARG A 275 -10.69 21.19 -14.57
N ILE A 276 -10.95 20.05 -13.97
CA ILE A 276 -10.49 18.75 -14.46
C ILE A 276 -11.63 17.74 -14.46
N THR A 277 -11.51 16.74 -15.34
CA THR A 277 -12.39 15.57 -15.34
C THR A 277 -11.98 14.63 -14.22
N LEU A 278 -12.94 14.19 -13.41
CA LEU A 278 -12.73 13.20 -12.36
C LEU A 278 -13.84 12.15 -12.44
N GLN A 279 -13.47 10.89 -12.30
CA GLN A 279 -14.42 9.77 -12.19
C GLN A 279 -14.31 9.17 -10.78
N PRO A 280 -14.91 9.83 -9.77
CA PRO A 280 -14.81 9.36 -8.40
C PRO A 280 -15.66 8.11 -8.18
N GLU A 281 -15.19 7.23 -7.29
CA GLU A 281 -15.98 6.13 -6.72
C GLU A 281 -16.76 6.66 -5.50
N HIS A 282 -17.85 5.98 -5.13
CA HIS A 282 -18.59 6.30 -3.90
C HIS A 282 -17.66 6.14 -2.69
N GLY A 283 -17.54 7.17 -1.85
CA GLY A 283 -16.71 7.08 -0.66
C GLY A 283 -16.46 8.41 0.03
N ARG A 284 -15.64 8.35 1.08
CA ARG A 284 -15.17 9.52 1.80
C ARG A 284 -13.91 10.05 1.14
N TYR A 285 -13.83 11.36 0.97
CA TYR A 285 -12.69 12.05 0.36
C TYR A 285 -12.10 13.05 1.34
N ARG A 286 -10.82 13.38 1.11
CA ARG A 286 -10.12 14.49 1.75
C ARG A 286 -9.51 15.38 0.68
N ALA A 287 -9.78 16.67 0.81
CA ALA A 287 -9.09 17.72 0.09
C ALA A 287 -8.06 18.39 1.01
N ARG A 288 -6.83 18.57 0.52
CA ARG A 288 -5.73 19.20 1.25
C ARG A 288 -4.72 19.83 0.29
N THR A 289 -3.74 20.53 0.83
CA THR A 289 -2.53 20.91 0.10
C THR A 289 -1.38 19.96 0.39
N LEU A 290 -0.37 19.94 -0.49
CA LEU A 290 0.93 19.33 -0.17
C LEU A 290 1.64 20.15 0.91
N GLU A 291 1.55 21.47 0.77
CA GLU A 291 2.06 22.44 1.73
C GLU A 291 1.32 22.32 3.08
N PRO A 292 1.95 22.72 4.19
CA PRO A 292 1.27 22.80 5.48
C PRO A 292 0.04 23.71 5.40
N GLY A 293 -1.05 23.24 6.01
CA GLY A 293 -2.35 23.90 5.97
C GLY A 293 -3.44 22.95 6.46
N GLY A 294 -4.66 23.47 6.52
CA GLY A 294 -5.86 22.72 6.84
C GLY A 294 -6.24 21.72 5.74
N GLU A 295 -7.10 20.78 6.13
CA GLU A 295 -7.69 19.78 5.26
C GLU A 295 -9.19 19.71 5.50
N GLN A 296 -9.93 19.25 4.51
CA GLN A 296 -11.38 19.11 4.60
C GLN A 296 -11.79 17.73 4.10
N SER A 297 -12.43 16.96 4.98
CA SER A 297 -13.07 15.69 4.62
C SER A 297 -14.54 15.89 4.27
N PHE A 298 -15.04 15.06 3.36
CA PHE A 298 -16.45 15.03 2.98
C PHE A 298 -16.82 13.67 2.40
N ASP A 299 -18.09 13.28 2.56
CA ASP A 299 -18.65 12.07 1.96
C ASP A 299 -19.23 12.40 0.58
N TRP A 300 -18.93 11.55 -0.41
CA TRP A 300 -19.48 11.67 -1.75
C TRP A 300 -20.22 10.39 -2.14
N HIS A 301 -21.53 10.53 -2.34
CA HIS A 301 -22.43 9.41 -2.63
C HIS A 301 -22.89 9.35 -4.09
N GLY A 302 -22.42 10.28 -4.93
CA GLY A 302 -22.87 10.43 -6.32
C GLY A 302 -23.22 11.89 -6.66
N GLY A 303 -23.36 12.18 -7.95
CA GLY A 303 -23.76 13.52 -8.43
C GLY A 303 -22.59 14.42 -8.77
N ALA A 304 -22.72 15.71 -8.44
CA ALA A 304 -21.67 16.71 -8.63
C ALA A 304 -20.62 16.61 -7.52
N PHE A 305 -19.38 17.00 -7.82
CA PHE A 305 -18.30 17.05 -6.83
C PHE A 305 -18.18 18.49 -6.32
N PRO A 306 -18.02 18.75 -5.00
CA PRO A 306 -17.90 20.11 -4.51
C PRO A 306 -16.63 20.78 -5.06
N ARG A 307 -16.71 22.07 -5.38
CA ARG A 307 -15.51 22.86 -5.70
C ARG A 307 -14.57 22.86 -4.51
N VAL A 308 -13.26 22.73 -4.76
CA VAL A 308 -12.22 22.79 -3.72
C VAL A 308 -11.46 24.10 -3.83
N ILE A 309 -11.43 24.85 -2.74
CA ILE A 309 -10.79 26.17 -2.67
C ILE A 309 -9.70 26.12 -1.59
N ALA A 310 -8.47 26.42 -1.96
CA ALA A 310 -7.33 26.52 -1.06
C ALA A 310 -6.89 27.98 -0.93
N ASP A 311 -6.73 28.47 0.30
CA ASP A 311 -6.30 29.85 0.58
C ASP A 311 -4.86 29.96 1.12
N GLY A 312 -4.17 28.82 1.21
CA GLY A 312 -2.80 28.72 1.74
C GLY A 312 -2.73 28.48 3.24
N THR A 313 -3.86 28.48 3.94
CA THR A 313 -4.01 28.14 5.36
C THR A 313 -5.02 27.03 5.61
N GLY A 314 -6.03 26.89 4.77
CA GLY A 314 -7.07 25.87 4.87
C GLY A 314 -7.68 25.51 3.52
N ILE A 315 -8.64 24.59 3.60
CA ILE A 315 -9.46 24.15 2.46
C ILE A 315 -10.93 24.45 2.77
N ALA A 316 -11.62 25.03 1.81
CA ALA A 316 -13.07 25.20 1.82
C ALA A 316 -13.71 24.44 0.66
N LEU A 317 -14.91 23.90 0.92
CA LEU A 317 -15.78 23.36 -0.13
C LEU A 317 -16.74 24.45 -0.58
N GLY A 318 -16.75 24.71 -1.89
CA GLY A 318 -17.65 25.66 -2.54
C GLY A 318 -18.83 24.97 -3.19
N GLU A 319 -19.52 25.71 -4.07
CA GLU A 319 -20.61 25.20 -4.88
C GLU A 319 -20.20 23.99 -5.72
N ASP A 320 -21.19 23.16 -6.04
CA ASP A 320 -21.04 21.97 -6.84
C ASP A 320 -20.44 22.27 -8.22
N SER A 321 -19.43 21.48 -8.58
CA SER A 321 -18.82 21.48 -9.90
C SER A 321 -19.76 20.83 -10.93
N PRO A 322 -19.57 21.08 -12.23
CA PRO A 322 -20.26 20.30 -13.25
C PRO A 322 -20.07 18.80 -13.06
N ARG A 323 -21.10 18.01 -13.36
CA ARG A 323 -21.08 16.55 -13.16
C ARG A 323 -19.90 15.91 -13.91
N GLY A 324 -19.16 15.03 -13.22
CA GLY A 324 -17.96 14.37 -13.77
C GLY A 324 -16.71 15.26 -13.80
N MET A 325 -16.77 16.44 -13.19
CA MET A 325 -15.67 17.38 -13.10
C MET A 325 -15.48 17.85 -11.66
N ILE A 326 -14.30 18.40 -11.38
CA ILE A 326 -14.00 19.12 -10.15
C ILE A 326 -13.36 20.46 -10.51
N ASP A 327 -13.91 21.53 -9.93
CA ASP A 327 -13.30 22.85 -9.93
C ASP A 327 -12.35 22.96 -8.73
N MET A 328 -11.11 23.36 -9.01
CA MET A 328 -10.08 23.60 -8.01
C MET A 328 -9.58 25.03 -8.13
N ARG A 329 -9.48 25.74 -7.01
CA ARG A 329 -9.05 27.14 -6.99
C ARG A 329 -8.01 27.37 -5.91
N ASN A 330 -6.94 28.05 -6.27
CA ASN A 330 -5.97 28.60 -5.33
C ASN A 330 -6.24 30.12 -5.19
N THR A 331 -6.63 30.57 -3.99
CA THR A 331 -6.85 32.00 -3.68
C THR A 331 -5.65 32.65 -3.00
N ALA A 332 -4.59 31.90 -2.70
CA ALA A 332 -3.34 32.46 -2.22
C ALA A 332 -2.59 33.18 -3.35
N GLU A 333 -1.65 34.06 -2.99
CA GLU A 333 -0.77 34.75 -3.95
C GLU A 333 0.38 33.87 -4.44
N ARG A 334 0.64 32.75 -3.76
CA ARG A 334 1.71 31.79 -4.07
C ARG A 334 1.16 30.50 -4.67
N PRO A 335 1.96 29.72 -5.41
CA PRO A 335 1.55 28.39 -5.86
C PRO A 335 1.18 27.47 -4.70
N LEU A 336 0.15 26.64 -4.89
CA LEU A 336 -0.26 25.58 -3.97
C LEU A 336 -0.51 24.29 -4.75
N THR A 337 -0.14 23.17 -4.16
CA THR A 337 -0.39 21.85 -4.73
C THR A 337 -1.65 21.25 -4.10
N LEU A 338 -2.78 21.34 -4.80
CA LEU A 338 -4.05 20.79 -4.32
C LEU A 338 -4.09 19.28 -4.53
N ILE A 339 -4.53 18.57 -3.50
CA ILE A 339 -4.62 17.11 -3.46
C ILE A 339 -6.04 16.69 -3.09
N ILE A 340 -6.61 15.81 -3.90
CA ILE A 340 -7.86 15.11 -3.62
C ILE A 340 -7.56 13.64 -3.47
N GLU A 341 -7.81 13.11 -2.29
CA GLU A 341 -7.54 11.71 -1.96
C GLU A 341 -8.76 11.03 -1.38
N GLU A 342 -8.96 9.78 -1.80
CA GLU A 342 -9.96 8.89 -1.26
C GLU A 342 -9.51 8.44 0.13
N GLN A 343 -10.34 8.63 1.15
CA GLN A 343 -10.11 8.15 2.51
C GLN A 343 -10.57 6.68 2.66
N ALA A 344 -10.25 5.84 1.68
CA ALA A 344 -10.23 4.40 1.87
C ALA A 344 -8.92 4.08 2.58
N TRP A 345 -8.92 4.06 3.92
CA TRP A 345 -7.72 3.78 4.70
C TRP A 345 -7.05 2.51 4.15
N ALA A 346 -5.75 2.63 3.84
CA ALA A 346 -4.93 1.74 3.00
C ALA A 346 -5.67 0.45 2.62
N ARG A 347 -6.39 0.49 1.49
CA ARG A 347 -7.32 -0.56 1.01
C ARG A 347 -6.75 -1.99 1.07
N ASP A 348 -5.43 -2.11 1.02
CA ASP A 348 -4.71 -3.38 1.03
C ASP A 348 -3.86 -3.63 2.30
N ALA A 349 -3.91 -2.74 3.29
CA ALA A 349 -3.16 -2.88 4.53
C ALA A 349 -3.85 -3.83 5.51
N LEU A 350 -3.09 -4.78 6.03
CA LEU A 350 -3.53 -5.63 7.14
C LEU A 350 -3.19 -4.90 8.45
N THR A 351 -4.18 -4.21 9.03
CA THR A 351 -3.94 -3.41 10.24
C THR A 351 -3.69 -4.27 11.48
N ALA A 352 -2.99 -3.72 12.48
CA ALA A 352 -2.76 -4.40 13.76
C ALA A 352 -4.08 -4.82 14.42
N LYS A 353 -5.07 -3.92 14.48
CA LYS A 353 -6.44 -4.23 14.96
C LYS A 353 -7.04 -5.46 14.27
N ARG A 354 -6.89 -5.57 12.95
CA ARG A 354 -7.47 -6.67 12.19
C ARG A 354 -6.73 -7.99 12.44
N VAL A 355 -5.40 -8.00 12.38
CA VAL A 355 -4.64 -9.27 12.46
C VAL A 355 -4.60 -9.84 13.88
N THR A 356 -4.50 -9.01 14.90
CA THR A 356 -4.47 -9.45 16.32
C THR A 356 -5.82 -10.04 16.78
N ALA A 357 -6.91 -9.72 16.07
CA ALA A 357 -8.21 -10.33 16.27
C ALA A 357 -8.32 -11.75 15.64
N MET A 358 -7.42 -12.13 14.73
CA MET A 358 -7.49 -13.42 14.04
C MET A 358 -6.91 -14.56 14.88
N GLN A 359 -7.61 -15.70 14.90
CA GLN A 359 -7.16 -16.89 15.63
C GLN A 359 -5.79 -17.38 15.17
N VAL A 360 -5.55 -17.42 13.86
CA VAL A 360 -4.27 -17.87 13.28
C VAL A 360 -3.09 -17.04 13.78
N PHE A 361 -3.28 -15.72 13.97
CA PHE A 361 -2.21 -14.86 14.45
C PHE A 361 -1.87 -15.18 15.90
N ARG A 362 -2.89 -15.43 16.74
CA ARG A 362 -2.70 -15.86 18.13
C ARG A 362 -2.01 -17.22 18.19
N ASP A 363 -2.56 -18.21 17.50
CA ASP A 363 -2.03 -19.59 17.47
C ASP A 363 -0.56 -19.64 17.02
N LEU A 364 -0.16 -18.79 16.07
CA LEU A 364 1.20 -18.77 15.54
C LEU A 364 2.11 -17.79 16.32
N PHE A 365 1.64 -16.62 16.74
CA PHE A 365 2.48 -15.51 17.23
C PHE A 365 2.12 -15.05 18.64
N ASP A 366 1.98 -16.00 19.58
CA ASP A 366 1.65 -15.74 21.01
C ASP A 366 2.53 -14.65 21.68
N GLU A 367 3.78 -14.46 21.25
CA GLU A 367 4.70 -13.44 21.80
C GLU A 367 4.48 -12.02 21.23
N GLU A 368 3.74 -11.88 20.13
CA GLU A 368 3.43 -10.59 19.47
C GLU A 368 2.09 -9.99 19.94
N VAL A 369 1.51 -10.54 21.01
CA VAL A 369 0.25 -10.06 21.60
C VAL A 369 0.52 -8.75 22.36
N LEU A 370 -0.27 -7.72 22.05
CA LEU A 370 -0.20 -6.39 22.64
C LEU A 370 -0.10 -6.41 24.17
N ARG A 371 0.74 -5.53 24.73
CA ARG A 371 0.94 -5.45 26.17
C ARG A 371 -0.27 -4.81 26.86
N PRO A 372 -0.53 -5.13 28.14
CA PRO A 372 -1.49 -4.38 28.95
C PRO A 372 -1.14 -2.89 28.96
N GLY A 373 -2.03 -2.04 28.43
CA GLY A 373 -1.84 -0.58 28.29
C GLY A 373 -1.63 -0.08 26.85
N ASP A 374 -1.42 -0.98 25.87
CA ASP A 374 -1.60 -0.64 24.46
C ASP A 374 -3.10 -0.79 24.12
N ASP A 375 -3.87 0.27 24.38
CA ASP A 375 -5.31 0.27 24.11
C ASP A 375 -5.55 0.25 22.59
N VAL A 376 -5.95 -0.90 22.05
CA VAL A 376 -6.56 -0.96 20.72
C VAL A 376 -8.04 -0.69 20.91
N GLU A 377 -8.50 0.45 20.41
CA GLU A 377 -9.92 0.77 20.36
C GLU A 377 -10.59 -0.12 19.29
N ILE A 378 -11.15 -1.24 19.73
CA ILE A 378 -11.88 -2.15 18.85
C ILE A 378 -13.33 -1.67 18.79
N ASP A 379 -13.68 -0.87 17.77
CA ASP A 379 -15.02 -0.27 17.59
C ASP A 379 -16.16 -1.27 17.83
N HIS A 380 -16.08 -2.46 17.23
CA HIS A 380 -17.11 -3.48 17.31
C HIS A 380 -16.51 -4.89 17.37
N ILE A 381 -16.78 -5.62 18.45
CA ILE A 381 -16.58 -7.07 18.56
C ILE A 381 -17.93 -7.71 18.86
N THR A 382 -18.25 -8.81 18.18
CA THR A 382 -19.42 -9.63 18.52
C THR A 382 -18.95 -10.81 19.34
N ILE A 383 -19.24 -10.83 20.64
CA ILE A 383 -18.83 -11.93 21.52
C ILE A 383 -19.95 -12.96 21.60
N MET A 384 -19.61 -14.23 21.37
CA MET A 384 -20.48 -15.39 21.57
C MET A 384 -20.03 -16.17 22.82
N PHE A 385 -21.00 -16.48 23.69
CA PHE A 385 -20.83 -17.43 24.77
C PHE A 385 -21.69 -18.67 24.52
N THR A 386 -21.10 -19.85 24.70
CA THR A 386 -21.83 -21.12 24.69
C THR A 386 -21.57 -21.86 26.00
N ASP A 387 -22.57 -22.60 26.47
CA ASP A 387 -22.51 -23.40 27.70
C ASP A 387 -23.21 -24.73 27.49
N LEU A 388 -22.75 -25.80 28.14
CA LEU A 388 -23.37 -27.12 28.03
C LEU A 388 -24.46 -27.30 29.08
N LYS A 389 -25.72 -27.27 28.62
CA LYS A 389 -26.87 -27.45 29.52
C LYS A 389 -26.80 -28.78 30.28
N GLY A 390 -26.76 -28.69 31.61
CA GLY A 390 -26.81 -29.86 32.50
C GLY A 390 -25.49 -30.64 32.59
N SER A 391 -24.35 -29.98 32.39
CA SER A 391 -23.03 -30.61 32.48
C SER A 391 -22.79 -31.33 33.80
N THR A 392 -23.14 -30.76 34.95
CA THR A 392 -22.96 -31.45 36.25
C THR A 392 -23.65 -32.83 36.28
N ALA A 393 -24.89 -32.90 35.81
CA ALA A 393 -25.63 -34.17 35.74
C ALA A 393 -25.05 -35.13 34.69
N LEU A 394 -24.39 -34.62 33.64
CA LEU A 394 -23.64 -35.44 32.68
C LEU A 394 -22.43 -36.08 33.38
N TYR A 395 -21.62 -35.29 34.08
CA TYR A 395 -20.43 -35.78 34.80
C TYR A 395 -20.80 -36.85 35.84
N GLU A 396 -21.86 -36.62 36.62
CA GLU A 396 -22.37 -37.59 37.60
C GLU A 396 -22.83 -38.92 36.97
N ARG A 397 -23.44 -38.87 35.78
CA ARG A 397 -24.03 -40.05 35.15
C ARG A 397 -23.03 -40.97 34.46
N ILE A 398 -22.03 -40.40 33.79
CA ILE A 398 -21.11 -41.18 32.93
C ILE A 398 -19.66 -41.17 33.43
N GLY A 399 -19.36 -40.43 34.49
CA GLY A 399 -18.05 -40.28 35.08
C GLY A 399 -17.14 -39.33 34.30
N ASP A 400 -16.20 -38.71 35.02
CA ASP A 400 -15.34 -37.63 34.52
C ASP A 400 -14.60 -37.95 33.21
N PRO A 401 -13.97 -39.14 33.02
CA PRO A 401 -13.20 -39.40 31.80
C PRO A 401 -14.07 -39.41 30.53
N LYS A 402 -15.29 -39.95 30.62
CA LYS A 402 -16.22 -40.03 29.48
C LYS A 402 -16.91 -38.69 29.23
N ALA A 403 -17.29 -37.98 30.29
CA ALA A 403 -17.86 -36.63 30.18
C ALA A 403 -16.85 -35.66 29.56
N TYR A 404 -15.59 -35.69 30.01
CA TYR A 404 -14.54 -34.85 29.46
C TYR A 404 -14.26 -35.14 27.98
N ALA A 405 -14.31 -36.41 27.55
CA ALA A 405 -14.17 -36.76 26.14
C ALA A 405 -15.28 -36.14 25.28
N LEU A 406 -16.53 -36.17 25.75
CA LEU A 406 -17.66 -35.54 25.06
C LEU A 406 -17.55 -34.02 25.01
N VAL A 407 -17.13 -33.38 26.11
CA VAL A 407 -16.88 -31.93 26.14
C VAL A 407 -15.78 -31.56 25.14
N ARG A 408 -14.70 -32.33 25.04
CA ARG A 408 -13.66 -32.11 24.02
C ARG A 408 -14.18 -32.26 22.59
N GLU A 409 -15.05 -33.23 22.34
CA GLU A 409 -15.67 -33.42 21.03
C GLU A 409 -16.58 -32.23 20.67
N GLN A 410 -17.39 -31.76 21.63
CA GLN A 410 -18.18 -30.54 21.49
C GLN A 410 -17.30 -29.32 21.19
N PHE A 411 -16.18 -29.16 21.91
CA PHE A 411 -15.23 -28.08 21.65
C PHE A 411 -14.62 -28.16 20.26
N ALA A 412 -14.34 -29.36 19.76
CA ALA A 412 -13.87 -29.53 18.38
C ALA A 412 -14.95 -29.13 17.36
N ILE A 413 -16.23 -29.45 17.60
CA ILE A 413 -17.35 -29.05 16.74
C ILE A 413 -17.53 -27.53 16.73
N LEU A 414 -17.61 -26.92 17.91
CA LEU A 414 -17.77 -25.48 18.06
C LEU A 414 -16.56 -24.74 17.50
N GLY A 415 -15.34 -25.23 17.74
CA GLY A 415 -14.13 -24.65 17.19
C GLY A 415 -14.09 -24.71 15.65
N LYS A 416 -14.56 -25.80 15.04
CA LYS A 416 -14.73 -25.87 13.58
C LYS A 416 -15.74 -24.83 13.07
N ALA A 417 -16.85 -24.64 13.77
CA ALA A 417 -17.86 -23.65 13.39
C ALA A 417 -17.32 -22.21 13.52
N VAL A 418 -16.68 -21.88 14.65
CA VAL A 418 -16.04 -20.58 14.88
C VAL A 418 -15.03 -20.27 13.77
N ARG A 419 -14.12 -21.21 13.47
CA ARG A 419 -13.13 -21.04 12.37
C ARG A 419 -13.80 -20.89 11.00
N LYS A 420 -14.84 -21.68 10.71
CA LYS A 420 -15.60 -21.58 9.45
C LYS A 420 -16.19 -20.19 9.25
N HIS A 421 -16.57 -19.52 10.34
CA HIS A 421 -17.12 -18.17 10.33
C HIS A 421 -16.08 -17.08 10.67
N GLN A 422 -14.79 -17.41 10.59
CA GLN A 422 -13.68 -16.46 10.80
C GLN A 422 -13.63 -15.83 12.20
N GLY A 423 -14.23 -16.47 13.20
CA GLY A 423 -14.12 -16.06 14.60
C GLY A 423 -12.88 -16.60 15.29
N ALA A 424 -12.58 -16.06 16.47
CA ALA A 424 -11.49 -16.48 17.34
C ALA A 424 -12.02 -16.98 18.69
N ILE A 425 -11.46 -18.08 19.19
CA ILE A 425 -11.73 -18.57 20.54
C ILE A 425 -10.86 -17.76 21.50
N VAL A 426 -11.49 -17.07 22.44
CA VAL A 426 -10.79 -16.26 23.45
C VAL A 426 -10.31 -17.17 24.58
N LYS A 427 -11.20 -18.02 25.10
CA LYS A 427 -10.91 -18.97 26.17
C LYS A 427 -12.02 -20.01 26.31
N THR A 428 -11.67 -21.12 26.93
CA THR A 428 -12.59 -22.12 27.46
C THR A 428 -12.71 -21.94 28.97
N ILE A 429 -13.91 -22.06 29.52
CA ILE A 429 -14.17 -21.96 30.97
C ILE A 429 -15.03 -23.16 31.36
N GLY A 430 -14.39 -24.22 31.87
CA GLY A 430 -15.10 -25.47 32.15
C GLY A 430 -15.61 -26.11 30.86
N ASP A 431 -16.93 -26.16 30.71
CA ASP A 431 -17.72 -26.64 29.57
C ASP A 431 -18.21 -25.52 28.63
N ALA A 432 -17.87 -24.26 28.94
CA ALA A 432 -18.23 -23.10 28.15
C ALA A 432 -17.13 -22.65 27.18
N ILE A 433 -17.54 -22.07 26.05
CA ILE A 433 -16.66 -21.38 25.10
C ILE A 433 -17.01 -19.90 25.04
N MET A 434 -15.98 -19.06 25.14
CA MET A 434 -16.04 -17.66 24.75
C MET A 434 -15.33 -17.49 23.40
N ALA A 435 -16.05 -17.02 22.39
CA ALA A 435 -15.52 -16.73 21.06
C ALA A 435 -15.94 -15.32 20.61
N GLY A 436 -15.25 -14.73 19.64
CA GLY A 436 -15.55 -13.41 19.11
C GLY A 436 -15.14 -13.22 17.66
#